data_AF-A0A822L5T3-F1
#
_entry.id   AF-A0A822L5T3-F1
#
_cell.length_a   1.000
_cell.length_b   1.000
_cell.length_c   1.000
_cell.angle_alpha   90.00
_cell.angle_beta   90.00
_cell.angle_gamma   90.00
#
_symmetry.space_group_name_H-M   'P 1'
#
loop_
_entity.id
_entity.type
_entity.pdbx_description
1 polymer ?
#
loop_
_entity_poly.entity_id
_entity_poly.type
_entity_poly.pdbx_seq_one_letter_code
_entity_poly.pdbx_strand_id
1 'polypeptide(L)'
;MPEITTTEPTKIEFIQYHQPALKDGDYEITVTQTIESGAKIPRTTFTTDITTNQKTKPIRFTVSGERFELKPTDIHAVFPPDGSLGEHSNVLPHIILNRSTLPWERQSVSNNNDTAWLALLLFEEIENPESKIITLETLKDINSYTAKFPNFTLESGQHEDDKVIIIDVQKQLLEKILPTKEDLTYLAHVRQGTDEQGKLIGDELAVIICNRLPQKSGRSIVHLVSLEGRYNNNGFDFQGARDNDNIRLVSLKSWSFSCVDEKQSFQGLLTNLNREPSTLRLPQVNNTEAEKYLSMGYVPLPHFLRQGGKTFSWYHSPLITGNNPNNNITLPIRTADELIIYNPDNGMFDLSYSAAWELGRLLALQSKNLSVSLYNWKRAHRQSLQNVETHLPVYNQSNTELPESIYNWFEDLSLLKGVPFNYLVPDELMLPVESIRFFYLDSLWIECLLDGAFSIGRVTTSDHKHDQENKTNPAVNNYPIVTGFLLRSDVVSGWPGLLVDGYNEDDTKKIELLRMERLSANVLICLFKGEIKRLDIHQKPETLHFGLDSDDENKTFYKKLKNLDGQEINKKVDNIPCKDSEKRVIDINSLTNRIKEQVDNSSSFTSAQLALEMIEGVEKVRFIGS
;
A
#
# COMPACT_ATOMS: atom_id res chain seq x y z
N MET A 1 -16.63 -26.61 6.44
CA MET A 1 -15.81 -25.39 6.50
C MET A 1 -15.19 -25.25 5.13
N PRO A 2 -15.48 -24.18 4.36
CA PRO A 2 -14.84 -24.01 3.07
C PRO A 2 -13.35 -23.77 3.30
N GLU A 3 -12.51 -24.50 2.58
CA GLU A 3 -11.07 -24.25 2.49
C GLU A 3 -10.86 -22.83 1.96
N ILE A 4 -10.27 -21.97 2.78
CA ILE A 4 -9.79 -20.66 2.36
C ILE A 4 -8.51 -20.94 1.56
N THR A 5 -8.63 -21.19 0.26
CA THR A 5 -7.49 -21.16 -0.66
C THR A 5 -7.00 -19.72 -0.75
N THR A 6 -5.97 -19.39 0.02
CA THR A 6 -5.19 -18.16 -0.03
C THR A 6 -4.29 -18.15 -1.28
N THR A 7 -4.90 -18.14 -2.46
CA THR A 7 -4.21 -17.85 -3.71
C THR A 7 -4.63 -16.45 -4.12
N GLU A 8 -3.70 -15.49 -4.04
CA GLU A 8 -3.88 -14.15 -4.60
C GLU A 8 -4.15 -14.28 -6.12
N PRO A 9 -5.08 -13.49 -6.69
CA PRO A 9 -5.40 -13.56 -8.11
C PRO A 9 -4.17 -13.19 -8.95
N THR A 10 -3.90 -13.98 -10.00
CA THR A 10 -2.78 -13.72 -10.91
C THR A 10 -3.11 -12.63 -11.93
N LYS A 11 -4.40 -12.41 -12.20
CA LYS A 11 -4.93 -11.39 -13.11
C LYS A 11 -6.17 -10.71 -12.53
N ILE A 12 -6.42 -9.47 -12.95
CA ILE A 12 -7.64 -8.72 -12.64
C ILE A 12 -8.34 -8.39 -13.96
N GLU A 13 -9.63 -8.68 -14.03
CA GLU A 13 -10.47 -8.45 -15.20
C GLU A 13 -11.59 -7.46 -14.88
N PHE A 14 -11.95 -6.66 -15.88
CA PHE A 14 -13.04 -5.68 -15.82
C PHE A 14 -14.14 -6.08 -16.79
N ILE A 15 -15.39 -6.06 -16.33
CA ILE A 15 -16.58 -6.42 -17.10
C ILE A 15 -17.52 -5.22 -17.12
N GLN A 16 -18.12 -4.93 -18.28
CA GLN A 16 -18.93 -3.72 -18.47
C GLN A 16 -20.12 -3.63 -17.49
N TYR A 17 -20.87 -4.73 -17.36
CA TYR A 17 -22.00 -4.83 -16.45
C TYR A 17 -22.26 -6.29 -16.07
N HIS A 18 -22.94 -6.50 -14.94
CA HIS A 18 -23.53 -7.79 -14.58
C HIS A 18 -25.02 -7.57 -14.33
N GLN A 19 -25.85 -7.95 -15.30
CA GLN A 19 -27.31 -7.85 -15.18
C GLN A 19 -27.87 -9.03 -14.38
N PRO A 20 -28.80 -8.80 -13.43
CA PRO A 20 -29.43 -9.90 -12.71
C PRO A 20 -30.30 -10.73 -13.64
N ALA A 21 -30.32 -12.05 -13.43
CA ALA A 21 -31.14 -12.96 -14.24
C ALA A 21 -32.65 -12.74 -14.08
N LEU A 22 -33.07 -12.30 -12.88
CA LEU A 22 -34.41 -11.87 -12.53
C LEU A 22 -34.31 -10.49 -11.88
N LYS A 23 -35.09 -9.54 -12.36
CA LYS A 23 -35.15 -8.18 -11.80
C LYS A 23 -35.96 -8.15 -10.52
N ASP A 24 -35.88 -7.06 -9.78
CA ASP A 24 -36.80 -6.79 -8.70
C ASP A 24 -38.24 -6.66 -9.22
N GLY A 25 -39.20 -7.17 -8.45
CA GLY A 25 -40.61 -7.10 -8.79
C GLY A 25 -41.41 -8.34 -8.42
N ASP A 26 -42.71 -8.27 -8.71
CA ASP A 26 -43.65 -9.35 -8.47
C ASP A 26 -43.80 -10.23 -9.71
N TYR A 27 -43.53 -11.52 -9.53
CA TYR A 27 -43.57 -12.52 -10.59
C TYR A 27 -44.69 -13.52 -10.37
N GLU A 28 -45.24 -14.01 -11.48
CA GLU A 28 -46.29 -15.02 -11.48
C GLU A 28 -45.83 -16.25 -12.27
N ILE A 29 -45.64 -17.38 -11.58
CA ILE A 29 -45.34 -18.67 -12.21
C ILE A 29 -46.64 -19.37 -12.54
N THR A 30 -46.85 -19.62 -13.83
CA THR A 30 -47.94 -20.46 -14.34
C THR A 30 -47.35 -21.78 -14.85
N VAL A 31 -47.74 -22.89 -14.23
CA VAL A 31 -47.32 -24.23 -14.65
C VAL A 31 -48.33 -24.78 -15.65
N THR A 32 -47.85 -25.21 -16.82
CA THR A 32 -48.65 -25.90 -17.83
C THR A 32 -48.03 -27.26 -18.12
N GLN A 33 -48.83 -28.32 -18.11
CA GLN A 33 -48.38 -29.68 -18.44
C GLN A 33 -49.02 -30.10 -19.75
N THR A 34 -48.23 -30.57 -20.72
CA THR A 34 -48.77 -31.14 -21.96
C THR A 34 -48.47 -32.63 -21.99
N ILE A 35 -49.49 -33.46 -22.17
CA ILE A 35 -49.32 -34.91 -22.34
C ILE A 35 -49.68 -35.27 -23.78
N GLU A 36 -48.80 -36.00 -24.45
CA GLU A 36 -49.04 -36.61 -25.76
C GLU A 36 -48.56 -38.06 -25.77
N SER A 37 -49.27 -38.93 -26.51
CA SER A 37 -48.83 -40.31 -26.74
C SER A 37 -49.37 -40.81 -28.08
N GLY A 38 -48.67 -40.45 -29.16
CA GLY A 38 -48.94 -40.90 -30.54
C GLY A 38 -50.39 -40.69 -31.00
N ALA A 39 -50.84 -41.46 -31.99
CA ALA A 39 -52.19 -41.34 -32.57
C ALA A 39 -53.35 -41.73 -31.62
N LYS A 40 -53.07 -42.14 -30.38
CA LYS A 40 -54.07 -42.65 -29.43
C LYS A 40 -54.43 -41.67 -28.31
N ILE A 41 -53.60 -40.67 -28.01
CA ILE A 41 -53.91 -39.62 -27.03
C ILE A 41 -53.72 -38.25 -27.70
N PRO A 42 -54.80 -37.48 -27.95
CA PRO A 42 -54.67 -36.15 -28.51
C PRO A 42 -53.89 -35.25 -27.55
N ARG A 43 -53.01 -34.40 -28.09
CA ARG A 43 -52.21 -33.44 -27.34
C ARG A 43 -53.14 -32.60 -26.46
N THR A 44 -53.05 -32.80 -25.15
CA THR A 44 -53.90 -32.10 -24.19
C THR A 44 -53.01 -31.30 -23.25
N THR A 45 -53.23 -29.98 -23.20
CA THR A 45 -52.53 -29.07 -22.31
C THR A 45 -53.38 -28.82 -21.07
N PHE A 46 -52.84 -29.18 -19.92
CA PHE A 46 -53.43 -29.01 -18.60
C PHE A 46 -52.89 -27.73 -17.96
N THR A 47 -53.81 -26.87 -17.55
CA THR A 47 -53.59 -25.63 -16.77
C THR A 47 -54.31 -25.71 -15.41
N THR A 48 -54.63 -26.92 -14.98
CA THR A 48 -55.55 -27.22 -13.87
C THR A 48 -55.04 -28.46 -13.14
N ASP A 49 -55.07 -28.44 -11.81
CA ASP A 49 -54.69 -29.59 -10.98
C ASP A 49 -55.84 -30.61 -11.01
N ILE A 50 -55.55 -31.80 -11.54
CA ILE A 50 -56.55 -32.84 -11.85
C ILE A 50 -57.22 -33.38 -10.57
N THR A 51 -56.58 -33.22 -9.40
CA THR A 51 -57.14 -33.71 -8.13
C THR A 51 -58.20 -32.79 -7.52
N THR A 52 -58.23 -31.51 -7.89
CA THR A 52 -59.09 -30.52 -7.22
C THR A 52 -60.08 -29.79 -8.13
N ASN A 53 -60.05 -30.01 -9.46
CA ASN A 53 -60.88 -29.26 -10.44
C ASN A 53 -60.75 -27.72 -10.30
N GLN A 54 -59.65 -27.23 -9.72
CA GLN A 54 -59.33 -25.81 -9.59
C GLN A 54 -58.24 -25.43 -10.59
N LYS A 55 -58.38 -24.25 -11.24
CA LYS A 55 -57.28 -23.63 -12.01
C LYS A 55 -56.03 -23.63 -11.13
N THR A 56 -54.89 -24.07 -11.66
CA THR A 56 -53.63 -23.99 -10.90
C THR A 56 -53.47 -22.56 -10.46
N LYS A 57 -53.56 -22.33 -9.14
CA LYS A 57 -53.45 -20.99 -8.59
C LYS A 57 -52.03 -20.53 -8.93
N PRO A 58 -51.86 -19.39 -9.62
CA PRO A 58 -50.54 -18.91 -9.95
C PRO A 58 -49.70 -18.78 -8.69
N ILE A 59 -48.47 -19.30 -8.72
CA ILE A 59 -47.53 -19.11 -7.62
C ILE A 59 -46.94 -17.72 -7.82
N ARG A 60 -47.23 -16.83 -6.87
CA ARG A 60 -46.68 -15.48 -6.85
C ARG A 60 -45.48 -15.46 -5.93
N PHE A 61 -44.40 -14.83 -6.39
CA PHE A 61 -43.23 -14.55 -5.57
C PHE A 61 -42.69 -13.18 -5.93
N THR A 62 -42.06 -12.53 -4.95
CA THR A 62 -41.42 -11.23 -5.13
C THR A 62 -39.92 -11.44 -5.11
N VAL A 63 -39.21 -10.82 -6.06
CA VAL A 63 -37.77 -10.65 -6.00
C VAL A 63 -37.51 -9.29 -5.35
N SER A 64 -36.98 -9.30 -4.13
CA SER A 64 -36.65 -8.07 -3.40
C SER A 64 -35.26 -7.56 -3.80
N GLY A 65 -35.15 -6.27 -4.10
CA GLY A 65 -33.88 -5.57 -4.34
C GLY A 65 -33.75 -4.33 -3.44
N GLU A 66 -32.53 -3.97 -3.07
CA GLU A 66 -32.26 -2.79 -2.24
C GLU A 66 -32.73 -1.51 -2.96
N ARG A 67 -33.32 -0.55 -2.21
CA ARG A 67 -33.94 0.66 -2.80
C ARG A 67 -33.69 1.94 -2.01
N PHE A 68 -34.00 1.89 -0.71
CA PHE A 68 -33.96 3.03 0.20
C PHE A 68 -32.95 2.86 1.34
N GLU A 69 -32.41 1.66 1.49
CA GLU A 69 -31.36 1.31 2.44
C GLU A 69 -30.32 0.44 1.71
N LEU A 70 -29.08 0.47 2.18
CA LEU A 70 -28.02 -0.44 1.76
C LEU A 70 -27.35 -0.97 3.03
N LYS A 71 -27.23 -2.29 3.16
CA LYS A 71 -26.64 -2.86 4.38
C LYS A 71 -25.13 -2.62 4.37
N PRO A 72 -24.50 -2.37 5.54
CA PRO A 72 -23.05 -2.25 5.61
C PRO A 72 -22.31 -3.49 5.06
N THR A 73 -22.90 -4.68 5.15
CA THR A 73 -22.35 -5.93 4.60
C THR A 73 -22.35 -6.00 3.07
N ASP A 74 -23.14 -5.17 2.39
CA ASP A 74 -23.17 -5.12 0.93
C ASP A 74 -22.01 -4.28 0.37
N ILE A 75 -21.34 -3.50 1.23
CA ILE A 75 -20.21 -2.65 0.90
C ILE A 75 -18.91 -3.43 1.17
N HIS A 76 -18.09 -3.57 0.14
CA HIS A 76 -16.77 -4.17 0.25
C HIS A 76 -15.75 -3.15 0.77
N ALA A 77 -15.69 -1.98 0.12
CA ALA A 77 -14.77 -0.90 0.47
C ALA A 77 -15.23 0.44 -0.14
N VAL A 78 -14.73 1.55 0.41
CA VAL A 78 -14.81 2.89 -0.18
C VAL A 78 -13.41 3.47 -0.33
N PHE A 79 -13.21 4.27 -1.36
CA PHE A 79 -11.95 4.98 -1.56
C PHE A 79 -12.21 6.42 -2.04
N PRO A 80 -11.49 7.43 -1.52
CA PRO A 80 -10.61 7.35 -0.36
C PRO A 80 -11.32 6.80 0.89
N PRO A 81 -10.60 6.10 1.80
CA PRO A 81 -11.22 5.47 2.96
C PRO A 81 -11.93 6.49 3.87
N ASP A 82 -12.97 6.05 4.57
CA ASP A 82 -13.71 6.94 5.47
C ASP A 82 -12.81 7.46 6.61
N GLY A 83 -12.79 8.78 6.76
CA GLY A 83 -11.91 9.49 7.70
C GLY A 83 -10.45 9.59 7.26
N SER A 84 -10.08 9.19 6.03
CA SER A 84 -8.69 9.24 5.58
C SER A 84 -8.17 10.67 5.44
N LEU A 85 -6.86 10.80 5.63
CA LEU A 85 -6.08 12.00 5.38
C LEU A 85 -4.93 11.60 4.44
N GLY A 86 -4.89 12.13 3.23
CA GLY A 86 -3.91 11.73 2.21
C GLY A 86 -3.96 12.64 0.98
N GLU A 87 -3.08 12.44 0.00
CA GLU A 87 -3.25 13.12 -1.28
C GLU A 87 -4.29 12.34 -2.08
N HIS A 88 -5.46 12.95 -2.28
CA HIS A 88 -6.56 12.38 -3.03
C HIS A 88 -7.10 13.35 -4.10
N SER A 89 -6.45 14.50 -4.32
CA SER A 89 -6.92 15.58 -5.20
C SER A 89 -7.00 15.19 -6.67
N ASN A 90 -6.23 14.18 -7.08
CA ASN A 90 -6.23 13.58 -8.40
C ASN A 90 -7.01 12.25 -8.47
N VAL A 91 -7.61 11.80 -7.37
CA VAL A 91 -8.37 10.55 -7.26
C VAL A 91 -9.85 10.83 -7.50
N LEU A 92 -10.50 9.94 -8.27
CA LEU A 92 -11.95 9.88 -8.36
C LEU A 92 -12.48 8.94 -7.27
N PRO A 93 -13.28 9.45 -6.30
CA PRO A 93 -13.82 8.60 -5.26
C PRO A 93 -14.69 7.49 -5.85
N HIS A 94 -14.59 6.30 -5.27
CA HIS A 94 -15.32 5.13 -5.72
C HIS A 94 -15.74 4.25 -4.55
N ILE A 95 -16.77 3.44 -4.79
CA ILE A 95 -17.28 2.43 -3.85
C ILE A 95 -17.24 1.06 -4.53
N ILE A 96 -16.89 0.05 -3.74
CA ILE A 96 -16.87 -1.35 -4.15
C ILE A 96 -17.95 -2.09 -3.38
N LEU A 97 -18.79 -2.83 -4.08
CA LEU A 97 -19.96 -3.54 -3.57
C LEU A 97 -19.76 -5.06 -3.72
N ASN A 98 -20.10 -5.82 -2.69
CA ASN A 98 -19.99 -7.29 -2.68
C ASN A 98 -20.96 -7.95 -3.66
N ARG A 99 -22.08 -7.29 -3.99
CA ARG A 99 -23.03 -7.78 -4.97
C ARG A 99 -22.76 -7.15 -6.33
N SER A 100 -22.23 -7.94 -7.26
CA SER A 100 -21.89 -7.49 -8.62
C SER A 100 -23.10 -7.00 -9.44
N THR A 101 -24.32 -7.48 -9.17
CA THR A 101 -25.52 -7.07 -9.92
C THR A 101 -26.15 -5.77 -9.43
N LEU A 102 -25.84 -5.32 -8.20
CA LEU A 102 -26.59 -4.27 -7.50
C LEU A 102 -26.75 -2.96 -8.30
N PRO A 103 -25.74 -2.43 -9.01
CA PRO A 103 -25.90 -1.22 -9.81
C PRO A 103 -26.90 -1.35 -10.96
N TRP A 104 -27.21 -2.56 -11.44
CA TRP A 104 -28.07 -2.85 -12.60
C TRP A 104 -29.39 -3.54 -12.21
N GLU A 105 -29.70 -3.66 -10.92
CA GLU A 105 -30.97 -4.22 -10.46
C GLU A 105 -32.15 -3.30 -10.83
N ARG A 106 -31.99 -1.99 -10.68
CA ARG A 106 -33.02 -0.98 -10.98
C ARG A 106 -32.64 -0.09 -12.16
N GLN A 107 -33.60 0.70 -12.66
CA GLN A 107 -33.42 1.57 -13.83
C GLN A 107 -33.26 3.04 -13.44
N SER A 108 -32.17 3.69 -13.87
CA SER A 108 -32.03 5.16 -13.84
C SER A 108 -32.75 5.84 -15.00
N VAL A 109 -32.59 5.27 -16.20
CA VAL A 109 -33.18 5.74 -17.46
C VAL A 109 -34.29 4.78 -17.89
N SER A 110 -35.47 5.29 -18.19
CA SER A 110 -36.57 4.47 -18.70
C SER A 110 -36.17 3.67 -19.94
N ASN A 111 -36.42 2.35 -19.91
CA ASN A 111 -36.12 1.39 -20.99
C ASN A 111 -34.63 1.18 -21.31
N ASN A 112 -33.70 1.56 -20.43
CA ASN A 112 -32.29 1.19 -20.53
C ASN A 112 -31.87 0.36 -19.31
N ASN A 113 -31.30 -0.83 -19.57
CA ASN A 113 -30.86 -1.76 -18.52
C ASN A 113 -29.35 -1.74 -18.29
N ASP A 114 -28.61 -0.99 -19.12
CA ASP A 114 -27.14 -1.02 -19.11
C ASP A 114 -26.57 0.10 -18.23
N THR A 115 -27.40 1.05 -17.82
CA THR A 115 -27.02 2.20 -16.97
C THR A 115 -27.29 1.92 -15.51
N ALA A 116 -26.33 2.26 -14.65
CA ALA A 116 -26.50 2.11 -13.22
C ALA A 116 -27.60 3.03 -12.66
N TRP A 117 -28.38 2.54 -11.69
CA TRP A 117 -29.32 3.38 -10.93
C TRP A 117 -28.67 4.09 -9.74
N LEU A 118 -27.38 3.84 -9.52
CA LEU A 118 -26.59 4.39 -8.43
C LEU A 118 -25.52 5.32 -8.99
N ALA A 119 -25.26 6.43 -8.29
CA ALA A 119 -24.14 7.31 -8.59
C ALA A 119 -23.49 7.86 -7.33
N LEU A 120 -22.22 8.25 -7.44
CA LEU A 120 -21.50 8.95 -6.39
C LEU A 120 -21.49 10.45 -6.66
N LEU A 121 -21.92 11.22 -5.67
CA LEU A 121 -21.80 12.68 -5.67
C LEU A 121 -20.82 13.13 -4.61
N LEU A 122 -19.84 13.93 -5.02
CA LEU A 122 -18.84 14.54 -4.14
C LEU A 122 -19.24 15.98 -3.85
N PHE A 123 -19.31 16.32 -2.57
CA PHE A 123 -19.55 17.66 -2.05
C PHE A 123 -18.31 18.15 -1.30
N GLU A 124 -17.93 19.40 -1.55
CA GLU A 124 -16.96 20.10 -0.72
C GLU A 124 -17.60 20.49 0.63
N GLU A 125 -16.78 20.81 1.64
CA GLU A 125 -17.27 21.16 2.98
C GLU A 125 -18.34 22.26 2.99
N ILE A 126 -18.17 23.29 2.15
CA ILE A 126 -19.13 24.40 2.02
C ILE A 126 -20.41 24.05 1.25
N GLU A 127 -20.40 22.93 0.51
CA GLU A 127 -21.51 22.45 -0.33
C GLU A 127 -22.30 21.33 0.34
N ASN A 128 -21.83 20.83 1.49
CA ASN A 128 -22.31 19.63 2.12
C ASN A 128 -23.79 19.73 2.51
N PRO A 129 -24.69 18.94 1.89
CA PRO A 129 -26.09 18.92 2.27
C PRO A 129 -26.28 18.20 3.62
N GLU A 130 -27.18 18.71 4.45
CA GLU A 130 -27.53 18.05 5.70
C GLU A 130 -28.28 16.74 5.43
N SER A 131 -27.79 15.63 6.01
CA SER A 131 -28.45 14.33 5.93
C SER A 131 -29.60 14.25 6.95
N LYS A 132 -30.80 13.88 6.50
CA LYS A 132 -31.99 13.78 7.33
C LYS A 132 -32.57 12.38 7.26
N ILE A 133 -33.01 11.84 8.40
CA ILE A 133 -33.74 10.57 8.47
C ILE A 133 -35.23 10.89 8.47
N ILE A 134 -35.96 10.38 7.46
CA ILE A 134 -37.42 10.51 7.34
C ILE A 134 -38.04 9.12 7.12
N THR A 135 -39.37 9.04 7.13
CA THR A 135 -40.10 7.81 6.79
C THR A 135 -40.49 7.77 5.30
N LEU A 136 -40.82 6.58 4.77
CA LEU A 136 -41.33 6.46 3.39
C LEU A 136 -42.67 7.17 3.20
N GLU A 137 -43.53 7.21 4.21
CA GLU A 137 -44.75 8.03 4.23
C GLU A 137 -44.42 9.50 3.92
N THR A 138 -43.42 10.02 4.64
CA THR A 138 -42.96 11.40 4.54
C THR A 138 -42.29 11.67 3.19
N LEU A 139 -41.54 10.71 2.66
CA LEU A 139 -40.90 10.82 1.34
C LEU A 139 -41.93 10.86 0.19
N LYS A 140 -43.05 10.16 0.36
CA LYS A 140 -44.14 10.08 -0.62
C LYS A 140 -45.05 11.31 -0.60
N ASP A 141 -45.15 12.00 0.53
CA ASP A 141 -45.95 13.22 0.65
C ASP A 141 -45.22 14.46 0.06
N ILE A 142 -45.42 14.64 -1.25
CA ILE A 142 -44.89 15.78 -2.02
C ILE A 142 -45.42 17.13 -1.49
N ASN A 143 -46.56 17.18 -0.80
CA ASN A 143 -47.13 18.43 -0.30
C ASN A 143 -46.52 18.88 1.04
N SER A 144 -45.89 17.95 1.77
CA SER A 144 -45.27 18.24 3.07
C SER A 144 -43.87 18.88 2.97
N TYR A 145 -43.23 18.88 1.78
CA TYR A 145 -41.89 19.43 1.59
C TYR A 145 -41.75 20.31 0.35
N THR A 146 -40.87 21.31 0.44
CA THR A 146 -40.51 22.19 -0.68
C THR A 146 -39.57 21.53 -1.69
N ALA A 147 -38.84 20.48 -1.29
CA ALA A 147 -37.86 19.81 -2.14
C ALA A 147 -38.54 18.86 -3.15
N LYS A 148 -38.06 18.85 -4.40
CA LYS A 148 -38.61 18.03 -5.49
C LYS A 148 -38.13 16.58 -5.41
N PHE A 149 -39.07 15.63 -5.43
CA PHE A 149 -38.83 14.19 -5.49
C PHE A 149 -39.86 13.49 -6.41
N PRO A 150 -39.48 12.46 -7.21
CA PRO A 150 -40.43 11.72 -8.05
C PRO A 150 -41.44 10.93 -7.21
N ASN A 151 -42.63 10.75 -7.76
CA ASN A 151 -43.62 9.87 -7.15
C ASN A 151 -43.20 8.40 -7.31
N PHE A 152 -43.48 7.57 -6.31
CA PHE A 152 -43.14 6.15 -6.31
C PHE A 152 -44.23 5.33 -5.59
N THR A 153 -44.27 4.04 -5.91
CA THR A 153 -45.12 3.05 -5.23
C THR A 153 -44.28 2.16 -4.33
N LEU A 154 -44.82 1.81 -3.16
CA LEU A 154 -44.20 0.84 -2.27
C LEU A 154 -44.26 -0.55 -2.90
N GLU A 155 -43.15 -1.26 -2.83
CA GLU A 155 -43.03 -2.65 -3.28
C GLU A 155 -43.42 -3.62 -2.16
N SER A 156 -43.69 -4.87 -2.53
CA SER A 156 -43.96 -5.94 -1.57
C SER A 156 -42.83 -6.06 -0.54
N GLY A 157 -43.16 -5.80 0.73
CA GLY A 157 -42.20 -5.83 1.85
C GLY A 157 -41.73 -4.45 2.34
N GLN A 158 -42.11 -3.36 1.66
CA GLN A 158 -41.86 -1.99 2.13
C GLN A 158 -43.04 -1.47 2.95
N HIS A 159 -42.74 -0.78 4.03
CA HIS A 159 -43.72 -0.19 4.95
C HIS A 159 -43.58 1.32 5.02
N GLU A 160 -44.69 2.01 5.30
CA GLU A 160 -44.72 3.49 5.33
C GLU A 160 -43.84 4.07 6.45
N ASP A 161 -43.58 3.32 7.51
CA ASP A 161 -42.72 3.66 8.64
C ASP A 161 -41.24 3.31 8.44
N ASP A 162 -40.88 2.66 7.32
CA ASP A 162 -39.49 2.39 6.96
C ASP A 162 -38.70 3.70 6.88
N LYS A 163 -37.48 3.68 7.43
CA LYS A 163 -36.63 4.85 7.51
C LYS A 163 -35.75 4.97 6.27
N VAL A 164 -35.59 6.19 5.80
CA VAL A 164 -34.74 6.52 4.66
C VAL A 164 -33.90 7.76 4.97
N ILE A 165 -32.66 7.75 4.52
CA ILE A 165 -31.75 8.90 4.62
C ILE A 165 -31.87 9.72 3.34
N ILE A 166 -32.14 11.01 3.49
CA ILE A 166 -32.25 11.95 2.37
C ILE A 166 -31.28 13.11 2.51
N ILE A 167 -30.92 13.67 1.36
CA ILE A 167 -30.20 14.94 1.23
C ILE A 167 -30.99 15.86 0.31
N ASP A 168 -31.04 17.14 0.66
CA ASP A 168 -31.70 18.18 -0.14
C ASP A 168 -30.62 19.10 -0.72
N VAL A 169 -30.49 19.14 -2.05
CA VAL A 169 -29.43 19.87 -2.76
C VAL A 169 -30.03 20.91 -3.70
N GLN A 170 -29.51 22.14 -3.70
CA GLN A 170 -29.98 23.18 -4.62
C GLN A 170 -29.77 22.78 -6.08
N LYS A 171 -30.78 23.02 -6.93
CA LYS A 171 -30.76 22.66 -8.35
C LYS A 171 -29.55 23.22 -9.09
N GLN A 172 -29.16 24.48 -8.83
CA GLN A 172 -27.99 25.10 -9.48
C GLN A 172 -26.68 24.36 -9.21
N LEU A 173 -26.47 23.87 -7.98
CA LEU A 173 -25.30 23.08 -7.63
C LEU A 173 -25.41 21.67 -8.21
N LEU A 174 -26.57 21.03 -8.03
CA LEU A 174 -26.79 19.65 -8.44
C LEU A 174 -26.61 19.47 -9.96
N GLU A 175 -27.13 20.41 -10.77
CA GLU A 175 -27.01 20.40 -12.23
C GLU A 175 -25.55 20.41 -12.72
N LYS A 176 -24.66 21.11 -11.99
CA LYS A 176 -23.23 21.15 -12.30
C LYS A 176 -22.54 19.82 -12.01
N ILE A 177 -22.82 19.20 -10.87
CA ILE A 177 -22.09 18.03 -10.39
C ILE A 177 -22.64 16.68 -10.87
N LEU A 178 -23.93 16.61 -11.23
CA LEU A 178 -24.55 15.35 -11.69
C LEU A 178 -23.88 14.79 -12.95
N PRO A 179 -23.69 13.45 -13.03
CA PRO A 179 -23.31 12.79 -14.27
C PRO A 179 -24.40 12.97 -15.34
N THR A 180 -23.98 13.05 -16.60
CA THR A 180 -24.91 13.02 -17.72
C THR A 180 -25.48 11.61 -17.91
N LYS A 181 -26.52 11.48 -18.75
CA LYS A 181 -27.10 10.17 -19.07
C LYS A 181 -26.06 9.25 -19.70
N GLU A 182 -25.20 9.80 -20.54
CA GLU A 182 -24.13 9.10 -21.23
C GLU A 182 -23.04 8.65 -20.24
N ASP A 183 -22.67 9.50 -19.29
CA ASP A 183 -21.67 9.19 -18.25
C ASP A 183 -22.06 7.96 -17.41
N LEU A 184 -23.35 7.77 -17.12
CA LEU A 184 -23.86 6.63 -16.34
C LEU A 184 -23.53 5.25 -16.97
N THR A 185 -23.24 5.21 -18.26
CA THR A 185 -22.84 3.98 -18.96
C THR A 185 -21.39 3.59 -18.63
N TYR A 186 -20.59 4.54 -18.15
CA TYR A 186 -19.15 4.39 -17.94
C TYR A 186 -18.74 4.37 -16.46
N LEU A 187 -19.54 4.97 -15.59
CA LEU A 187 -19.21 5.15 -14.16
C LEU A 187 -19.41 3.89 -13.30
N ALA A 188 -19.94 2.80 -13.86
CA ALA A 188 -20.11 1.53 -13.17
C ALA A 188 -19.57 0.35 -14.00
N HIS A 189 -18.91 -0.59 -13.34
CA HIS A 189 -18.36 -1.80 -13.94
C HIS A 189 -18.20 -2.90 -12.87
N VAL A 190 -17.88 -4.12 -13.30
CA VAL A 190 -17.55 -5.25 -12.41
C VAL A 190 -16.07 -5.54 -12.48
N ARG A 191 -15.48 -5.89 -11.33
CA ARG A 191 -14.09 -6.32 -11.15
C ARG A 191 -14.07 -7.75 -10.62
N GLN A 192 -13.24 -8.60 -11.21
CA GLN A 192 -13.01 -9.97 -10.73
C GLN A 192 -11.52 -10.35 -10.78
N GLY A 193 -11.10 -11.23 -9.90
CA GLY A 193 -9.76 -11.84 -9.93
C GLY A 193 -9.80 -13.19 -10.66
N THR A 194 -8.79 -13.48 -11.47
CA THR A 194 -8.66 -14.77 -12.18
C THR A 194 -7.26 -15.37 -12.01
N ASP A 195 -7.17 -16.70 -12.07
CA ASP A 195 -5.89 -17.42 -12.18
C ASP A 195 -5.31 -17.37 -13.61
N GLU A 196 -4.12 -17.94 -13.82
CA GLU A 196 -3.50 -18.01 -15.16
C GLU A 196 -4.36 -18.75 -16.20
N GLN A 197 -5.27 -19.63 -15.75
CA GLN A 197 -6.19 -20.40 -16.59
C GLN A 197 -7.55 -19.70 -16.79
N GLY A 198 -7.73 -18.49 -16.25
CA GLY A 198 -8.96 -17.71 -16.36
C GLY A 198 -10.09 -18.16 -15.43
N LYS A 199 -9.79 -18.97 -14.41
CA LYS A 199 -10.77 -19.36 -13.39
C LYS A 199 -10.87 -18.27 -12.34
N LEU A 200 -12.10 -17.94 -11.96
CA LEU A 200 -12.40 -16.95 -10.93
C LEU A 200 -11.75 -17.31 -9.58
N ILE A 201 -11.03 -16.35 -8.99
CA ILE A 201 -10.48 -16.35 -7.65
C ILE A 201 -11.17 -15.25 -6.85
N GLY A 202 -11.87 -15.62 -5.77
CA GLY A 202 -12.64 -14.69 -4.95
C GLY A 202 -14.06 -14.48 -5.48
N ASP A 203 -14.64 -13.32 -5.20
CA ASP A 203 -15.98 -12.93 -5.62
C ASP A 203 -15.92 -11.85 -6.72
N GLU A 204 -16.95 -11.77 -7.54
CA GLU A 204 -17.16 -10.64 -8.45
C GLU A 204 -17.66 -9.42 -7.66
N LEU A 205 -17.03 -8.26 -7.86
CA LEU A 205 -17.34 -7.03 -7.15
C LEU A 205 -17.83 -5.95 -8.10
N ALA A 206 -18.89 -5.23 -7.75
CA ALA A 206 -19.32 -4.06 -8.50
C ALA A 206 -18.57 -2.81 -8.02
N VAL A 207 -18.16 -1.95 -8.95
CA VAL A 207 -17.46 -0.70 -8.66
C VAL A 207 -18.22 0.46 -9.28
N ILE A 208 -18.44 1.51 -8.49
CA ILE A 208 -19.05 2.77 -8.95
C ILE A 208 -18.05 3.90 -8.69
N ILE A 209 -17.75 4.68 -9.73
CA ILE A 209 -16.78 5.79 -9.72
C ILE A 209 -17.53 7.13 -9.75
N CYS A 210 -17.00 8.14 -9.06
CA CYS A 210 -17.48 9.52 -9.11
C CYS A 210 -16.93 10.25 -10.36
N ASN A 211 -17.66 11.25 -10.87
CA ASN A 211 -17.23 12.09 -11.98
C ASN A 211 -16.56 13.41 -11.54
N ARG A 212 -16.28 13.59 -10.25
CA ARG A 212 -15.76 14.85 -9.69
C ARG A 212 -14.51 14.60 -8.84
N LEU A 213 -13.50 15.45 -9.03
CA LEU A 213 -12.27 15.44 -8.21
C LEU A 213 -12.43 16.26 -6.93
N PRO A 214 -11.87 15.79 -5.79
CA PRO A 214 -11.90 16.55 -4.54
C PRO A 214 -11.02 17.81 -4.62
N GLN A 215 -11.20 18.71 -3.66
CA GLN A 215 -10.41 19.94 -3.58
C GLN A 215 -9.05 19.67 -2.93
N LYS A 216 -7.96 20.28 -3.47
CA LYS A 216 -6.66 20.29 -2.79
C LYS A 216 -6.78 20.92 -1.40
N SER A 217 -6.16 20.32 -0.40
CA SER A 217 -6.15 20.82 0.99
C SER A 217 -7.55 21.09 1.58
N GLY A 218 -8.55 20.28 1.23
CA GLY A 218 -9.94 20.44 1.66
C GLY A 218 -10.60 19.13 2.08
N ARG A 219 -11.70 19.24 2.84
CA ARG A 219 -12.54 18.10 3.22
C ARG A 219 -13.62 17.86 2.16
N SER A 220 -13.78 16.60 1.76
CA SER A 220 -14.80 16.16 0.82
C SER A 220 -15.73 15.14 1.47
N ILE A 221 -17.00 15.21 1.12
CA ILE A 221 -18.06 14.29 1.56
C ILE A 221 -18.65 13.64 0.32
N VAL A 222 -18.70 12.32 0.29
CA VAL A 222 -19.25 11.56 -0.84
C VAL A 222 -20.55 10.89 -0.42
N HIS A 223 -21.55 10.98 -1.28
CA HIS A 223 -22.84 10.31 -1.13
C HIS A 223 -23.09 9.35 -2.29
N LEU A 224 -23.37 8.09 -1.97
CA LEU A 224 -24.02 7.16 -2.89
C LEU A 224 -25.51 7.50 -2.93
N VAL A 225 -25.99 7.94 -4.09
CA VAL A 225 -27.37 8.39 -4.29
C VAL A 225 -28.14 7.48 -5.25
N SER A 226 -29.44 7.35 -5.00
CA SER A 226 -30.37 6.71 -5.93
C SER A 226 -30.76 7.67 -7.06
N LEU A 227 -30.60 7.20 -8.29
CA LEU A 227 -31.03 7.83 -9.53
C LEU A 227 -32.24 7.11 -10.17
N GLU A 228 -32.92 6.24 -9.40
CA GLU A 228 -34.07 5.46 -9.87
C GLU A 228 -35.13 6.37 -10.50
N GLY A 229 -35.44 6.15 -11.78
CA GLY A 229 -36.44 6.93 -12.52
C GLY A 229 -36.15 8.42 -12.64
N ARG A 230 -34.90 8.87 -12.42
CA ARG A 230 -34.53 10.30 -12.43
C ARG A 230 -34.07 10.81 -13.80
N TYR A 231 -33.88 9.96 -14.80
CA TYR A 231 -33.44 10.37 -16.13
C TYR A 231 -34.49 10.06 -17.21
N ASN A 232 -34.71 11.03 -18.10
CA ASN A 232 -35.54 10.90 -19.28
C ASN A 232 -34.71 11.15 -20.56
N ASN A 233 -35.36 11.31 -21.72
CA ASN A 233 -34.66 11.53 -23.00
C ASN A 233 -33.87 12.85 -23.05
N ASN A 234 -34.20 13.82 -22.19
CA ASN A 234 -33.58 15.15 -22.12
C ASN A 234 -32.57 15.28 -20.96
N GLY A 235 -32.27 14.18 -20.25
CA GLY A 235 -31.35 14.18 -19.10
C GLY A 235 -32.07 14.02 -17.77
N PHE A 236 -31.48 14.56 -16.69
CA PHE A 236 -32.03 14.47 -15.34
C PHE A 236 -33.34 15.28 -15.21
N ASP A 237 -34.37 14.67 -14.62
CA ASP A 237 -35.66 15.31 -14.38
C ASP A 237 -35.65 16.11 -13.07
N PHE A 238 -35.58 17.43 -13.19
CA PHE A 238 -35.65 18.38 -12.08
C PHE A 238 -37.10 18.72 -11.68
N GLN A 239 -38.12 18.13 -12.29
CA GLN A 239 -39.55 18.34 -11.99
C GLN A 239 -39.96 19.83 -11.99
N GLY A 240 -39.38 20.61 -12.90
CA GLY A 240 -39.66 22.04 -13.06
C GLY A 240 -39.07 22.95 -11.97
N ALA A 241 -38.08 22.48 -11.22
CA ALA A 241 -37.37 23.26 -10.21
C ALA A 241 -36.64 24.49 -10.79
N ARG A 242 -36.68 25.60 -10.05
CA ARG A 242 -35.85 26.80 -10.27
C ARG A 242 -34.47 26.61 -9.63
N ASP A 243 -33.51 27.47 -9.97
CA ASP A 243 -32.11 27.33 -9.56
C ASP A 243 -31.90 27.23 -8.04
N ASN A 244 -32.71 27.95 -7.25
CA ASN A 244 -32.66 27.95 -5.78
C ASN A 244 -33.57 26.91 -5.13
N ASP A 245 -34.36 26.16 -5.92
CA ASP A 245 -35.21 25.10 -5.38
C ASP A 245 -34.34 23.89 -5.02
N ASN A 246 -34.74 23.21 -3.94
CA ASN A 246 -34.06 22.00 -3.51
C ASN A 246 -34.57 20.77 -4.26
N ILE A 247 -33.65 19.90 -4.63
CA ILE A 247 -33.89 18.59 -5.19
C ILE A 247 -33.54 17.56 -4.13
N ARG A 248 -34.48 16.68 -3.82
CA ARG A 248 -34.28 15.62 -2.84
C ARG A 248 -33.66 14.39 -3.50
N LEU A 249 -32.67 13.81 -2.85
CA LEU A 249 -32.05 12.55 -3.23
C LEU A 249 -32.04 11.60 -2.03
N VAL A 250 -32.23 10.31 -2.29
CA VAL A 250 -32.02 9.26 -1.30
C VAL A 250 -30.54 8.95 -1.25
N SER A 251 -29.94 9.03 -0.06
CA SER A 251 -28.54 8.70 0.16
C SER A 251 -28.43 7.35 0.85
N LEU A 252 -27.85 6.37 0.15
CA LEU A 252 -27.72 4.99 0.64
C LEU A 252 -26.46 4.80 1.50
N LYS A 253 -25.42 5.57 1.23
CA LYS A 253 -24.17 5.60 2.00
C LYS A 253 -23.56 6.98 1.88
N SER A 254 -22.96 7.46 2.97
CA SER A 254 -22.04 8.60 2.95
C SER A 254 -20.75 8.29 3.70
N TRP A 255 -19.67 8.97 3.31
CA TRP A 255 -18.37 8.96 3.98
C TRP A 255 -17.62 10.27 3.69
N SER A 256 -16.57 10.57 4.45
CA SER A 256 -15.78 11.78 4.24
C SER A 256 -14.28 11.53 4.34
N PHE A 257 -13.48 12.31 3.63
CA PHE A 257 -12.02 12.26 3.67
C PHE A 257 -11.45 13.67 3.49
N SER A 258 -10.15 13.82 3.76
CA SER A 258 -9.45 15.11 3.62
C SER A 258 -8.22 14.98 2.73
N CYS A 259 -8.07 15.90 1.79
CA CYS A 259 -6.86 16.00 0.97
C CYS A 259 -5.80 16.81 1.73
N VAL A 260 -4.55 16.34 1.76
CA VAL A 260 -3.39 17.14 2.24
C VAL A 260 -2.70 17.85 1.09
N ASP A 261 -1.79 18.76 1.42
CA ASP A 261 -0.88 19.35 0.44
C ASP A 261 -0.02 18.27 -0.21
N GLU A 262 0.14 18.35 -1.53
CA GLU A 262 0.95 17.44 -2.34
C GLU A 262 2.41 17.36 -1.88
N LYS A 263 2.96 18.43 -1.29
CA LYS A 263 4.30 18.39 -0.68
C LYS A 263 4.38 17.46 0.53
N GLN A 264 3.26 17.18 1.17
CA GLN A 264 3.11 16.29 2.32
C GLN A 264 2.62 14.89 1.89
N SER A 265 2.44 14.63 0.59
CA SER A 265 2.12 13.30 0.08
C SER A 265 3.32 12.36 0.18
N PHE A 266 3.08 11.06 0.01
CA PHE A 266 4.15 10.06 -0.01
C PHE A 266 5.20 10.38 -1.08
N GLN A 267 4.75 10.60 -2.32
CA GLN A 267 5.63 11.01 -3.42
C GLN A 267 6.27 12.38 -3.16
N GLY A 268 5.51 13.35 -2.64
CA GLY A 268 5.99 14.71 -2.36
C GLY A 268 7.14 14.71 -1.35
N LEU A 269 6.99 13.99 -0.24
CA LEU A 269 8.04 13.89 0.77
C LEU A 269 9.29 13.18 0.21
N LEU A 270 9.13 12.03 -0.46
CA LEU A 270 10.25 11.27 -1.02
C LEU A 270 11.01 12.02 -2.14
N THR A 271 10.30 12.77 -2.98
CA THR A 271 10.92 13.56 -4.05
C THR A 271 11.69 14.76 -3.49
N ASN A 272 11.20 15.37 -2.42
CA ASN A 272 11.81 16.54 -1.78
C ASN A 272 12.85 16.21 -0.69
N LEU A 273 13.18 14.94 -0.46
CA LEU A 273 14.25 14.57 0.47
C LEU A 273 15.57 15.27 0.12
N ASN A 274 16.28 15.74 1.14
CA ASN A 274 17.65 16.18 1.03
C ASN A 274 18.54 14.97 0.67
N ARG A 275 19.22 15.05 -0.48
CA ARG A 275 20.13 14.03 -1.02
C ARG A 275 21.60 14.48 -1.00
N GLU A 276 21.92 15.56 -0.31
CA GLU A 276 23.24 16.19 -0.33
C GLU A 276 23.84 16.25 1.08
N PRO A 277 24.97 15.57 1.35
CA PRO A 277 25.63 14.59 0.48
C PRO A 277 24.77 13.32 0.31
N SER A 278 24.96 12.59 -0.80
CA SER A 278 24.21 11.36 -1.09
C SER A 278 24.60 10.20 -0.17
N THR A 279 25.81 10.24 0.38
CA THR A 279 26.35 9.23 1.29
C THR A 279 26.30 9.68 2.74
N LEU A 280 26.32 8.74 3.68
CA LEU A 280 26.28 9.03 5.12
C LEU A 280 27.61 9.63 5.63
N ARG A 281 27.75 10.94 5.48
CA ARG A 281 28.93 11.73 5.89
C ARG A 281 28.51 13.10 6.36
N LEU A 282 29.43 13.77 7.06
CA LEU A 282 29.26 15.19 7.38
C LEU A 282 29.21 16.04 6.09
N PRO A 283 28.48 17.17 6.13
CA PRO A 283 28.49 18.14 5.04
C PRO A 283 29.91 18.58 4.70
N GLN A 284 30.14 18.87 3.41
CA GLN A 284 31.46 19.31 2.93
C GLN A 284 31.93 20.57 3.68
N VAL A 285 33.21 20.59 4.04
CA VAL A 285 33.83 21.73 4.73
C VAL A 285 34.93 22.36 3.89
N ASN A 286 35.18 23.66 4.09
CA ASN A 286 36.26 24.41 3.42
C ASN A 286 37.65 24.13 4.02
N ASN A 287 37.94 22.87 4.37
CA ASN A 287 39.25 22.43 4.87
C ASN A 287 39.65 21.15 4.13
N THR A 288 40.58 21.27 3.19
CA THR A 288 41.02 20.17 2.32
C THR A 288 41.60 18.98 3.08
N GLU A 289 42.30 19.21 4.20
CA GLU A 289 42.89 18.12 4.99
C GLU A 289 41.84 17.35 5.79
N ALA A 290 40.86 18.05 6.37
CA ALA A 290 39.74 17.41 7.05
C ALA A 290 38.82 16.68 6.06
N GLU A 291 38.55 17.29 4.91
CA GLU A 291 37.64 16.76 3.89
C GLU A 291 38.09 15.40 3.34
N LYS A 292 39.40 15.11 3.31
CA LYS A 292 39.93 13.77 2.97
C LYS A 292 39.32 12.67 3.84
N TYR A 293 39.09 12.93 5.12
CA TYR A 293 38.53 11.96 6.07
C TYR A 293 37.01 12.09 6.17
N LEU A 294 36.46 13.31 6.19
CA LEU A 294 35.02 13.52 6.27
C LEU A 294 34.29 12.91 5.07
N SER A 295 34.88 12.99 3.87
CA SER A 295 34.33 12.38 2.66
C SER A 295 34.28 10.86 2.70
N MET A 296 35.11 10.23 3.53
CA MET A 296 35.13 8.79 3.79
C MET A 296 34.16 8.38 4.93
N GLY A 297 33.44 9.33 5.54
CA GLY A 297 32.49 9.07 6.63
C GLY A 297 33.10 9.13 8.03
N TYR A 298 34.34 9.62 8.18
CA TYR A 298 34.94 9.83 9.49
C TYR A 298 34.40 11.09 10.16
N VAL A 299 34.28 11.03 11.48
CA VAL A 299 33.89 12.13 12.36
C VAL A 299 34.94 12.28 13.45
N PRO A 300 35.41 13.51 13.75
CA PRO A 300 36.33 13.73 14.84
C PRO A 300 35.57 13.74 16.18
N LEU A 301 35.92 12.84 17.08
CA LEU A 301 35.30 12.74 18.40
C LEU A 301 36.30 13.03 19.53
N PRO A 302 35.87 13.65 20.64
CA PRO A 302 36.69 13.78 21.84
C PRO A 302 37.10 12.39 22.37
N HIS A 303 38.39 12.19 22.59
CA HIS A 303 38.97 10.95 23.08
C HIS A 303 39.74 11.16 24.37
N PHE A 304 39.39 10.39 25.40
CA PHE A 304 40.10 10.33 26.68
C PHE A 304 41.06 9.15 26.69
N LEU A 305 42.35 9.45 26.71
CA LEU A 305 43.41 8.45 26.77
C LEU A 305 43.46 7.79 28.16
N ARG A 306 43.92 6.54 28.23
CA ARG A 306 44.06 5.78 29.50
C ARG A 306 44.91 6.50 30.55
N GLN A 307 45.88 7.29 30.12
CA GLN A 307 46.75 8.07 31.01
C GLN A 307 46.12 9.40 31.50
N GLY A 308 44.85 9.65 31.18
CA GLY A 308 44.11 10.87 31.56
C GLY A 308 44.26 12.04 30.58
N GLY A 309 45.02 11.86 29.50
CA GLY A 309 45.13 12.85 28.42
C GLY A 309 43.81 13.02 27.65
N LYS A 310 43.58 14.22 27.10
CA LYS A 310 42.44 14.51 26.23
C LYS A 310 42.96 14.83 24.84
N THR A 311 42.40 14.18 23.82
CA THR A 311 42.74 14.40 22.42
C THR A 311 41.48 14.30 21.56
N PHE A 312 41.62 14.45 20.25
CA PHE A 312 40.61 14.07 19.28
C PHE A 312 41.07 12.81 18.53
N SER A 313 40.12 11.98 18.16
CA SER A 313 40.39 10.80 17.34
C SER A 313 39.28 10.62 16.33
N TRP A 314 39.64 10.03 15.20
CA TRP A 314 38.74 9.69 14.13
C TRP A 314 37.89 8.49 14.52
N TYR A 315 36.61 8.57 14.15
CA TYR A 315 35.66 7.47 14.21
C TYR A 315 34.82 7.49 12.95
N HIS A 316 34.74 6.35 12.26
CA HIS A 316 33.74 6.10 11.23
C HIS A 316 32.76 5.03 11.73
N SER A 317 31.50 5.19 11.32
CA SER A 317 30.44 4.21 11.56
C SER A 317 30.66 2.95 10.70
N PRO A 318 29.94 1.84 10.92
CA PRO A 318 29.91 0.73 9.95
C PRO A 318 29.29 1.11 8.60
N LEU A 319 28.65 2.28 8.50
CA LEU A 319 27.94 2.77 7.33
C LEU A 319 28.83 3.78 6.58
N ILE A 320 29.78 3.27 5.80
CA ILE A 320 30.83 4.07 5.13
C ILE A 320 30.40 4.55 3.74
N THR A 321 31.06 5.59 3.23
CA THR A 321 30.67 6.27 1.97
C THR A 321 31.10 5.55 0.69
N GLY A 322 31.82 4.44 0.80
CA GLY A 322 32.35 3.66 -0.32
C GLY A 322 32.93 2.34 0.17
N ASN A 323 33.54 1.55 -0.70
CA ASN A 323 34.22 0.34 -0.28
C ASN A 323 35.54 0.68 0.43
N ASN A 324 35.76 0.15 1.63
CA ASN A 324 37.02 0.35 2.36
C ASN A 324 38.12 -0.51 1.73
N PRO A 325 39.22 0.07 1.21
CA PRO A 325 40.32 -0.73 0.69
C PRO A 325 41.02 -1.45 1.85
N ASN A 326 40.62 -2.69 2.10
CA ASN A 326 41.15 -3.67 3.05
C ASN A 326 42.40 -3.22 3.84
N ASN A 327 42.19 -2.84 5.11
CA ASN A 327 43.24 -2.96 6.11
C ASN A 327 43.31 -4.43 6.54
N ASN A 328 44.47 -5.07 6.35
CA ASN A 328 44.67 -6.46 6.77
C ASN A 328 44.77 -6.54 8.31
N ILE A 329 43.63 -6.70 8.98
CA ILE A 329 43.54 -7.04 10.39
C ILE A 329 43.37 -8.56 10.51
N THR A 330 44.21 -9.19 11.31
CA THR A 330 44.14 -10.63 11.56
C THR A 330 43.38 -10.88 12.86
N LEU A 331 42.13 -11.33 12.75
CA LEU A 331 41.32 -11.81 13.89
C LEU A 331 41.75 -13.24 14.30
N PRO A 332 41.51 -13.67 15.55
CA PRO A 332 40.87 -12.94 16.66
C PRO A 332 41.82 -11.99 17.40
N ILE A 333 41.30 -10.92 17.98
CA ILE A 333 42.06 -9.90 18.72
C ILE A 333 41.96 -10.14 20.23
N ARG A 334 43.01 -9.82 21.00
CA ARG A 334 42.98 -10.00 22.47
C ARG A 334 42.42 -8.78 23.19
N THR A 335 42.76 -7.59 22.72
CA THR A 335 42.36 -6.32 23.35
C THR A 335 42.00 -5.28 22.31
N ALA A 336 40.98 -4.45 22.60
CA ALA A 336 40.54 -3.38 21.71
C ALA A 336 41.68 -2.43 21.27
N ASP A 337 42.69 -2.23 22.14
CA ASP A 337 43.84 -1.35 21.85
C ASP A 337 44.69 -1.81 20.67
N GLU A 338 44.68 -3.10 20.31
CA GLU A 338 45.37 -3.63 19.13
C GLU A 338 44.77 -3.11 17.82
N LEU A 339 43.54 -2.59 17.87
CA LEU A 339 42.79 -2.06 16.74
C LEU A 339 42.86 -0.52 16.64
N ILE A 340 43.64 0.13 17.50
CA ILE A 340 43.87 1.58 17.41
C ILE A 340 44.88 1.82 16.29
N ILE A 341 44.47 2.57 15.26
CA ILE A 341 45.31 2.90 14.12
C ILE A 341 45.85 4.32 14.30
N TYR A 342 47.17 4.51 14.19
CA TYR A 342 47.77 5.85 14.19
C TYR A 342 47.90 6.35 12.75
N ASN A 343 47.34 7.52 12.48
CA ASN A 343 47.43 8.16 11.18
C ASN A 343 48.58 9.18 11.17
N PRO A 344 49.69 8.91 10.46
CA PRO A 344 50.86 9.78 10.47
C PRO A 344 50.62 11.12 9.75
N ASP A 345 49.64 11.21 8.86
CA ASP A 345 49.42 12.41 8.04
C ASP A 345 48.84 13.57 8.86
N ASN A 346 47.98 13.26 9.83
CA ASN A 346 47.32 14.25 10.70
C ASN A 346 47.63 14.07 12.20
N GLY A 347 48.38 13.04 12.57
CA GLY A 347 48.76 12.74 13.96
C GLY A 347 47.60 12.30 14.86
N MET A 348 46.45 11.93 14.27
CA MET A 348 45.28 11.47 15.01
C MET A 348 45.21 9.95 15.05
N PHE A 349 44.57 9.42 16.09
CA PHE A 349 44.20 8.01 16.13
C PHE A 349 42.88 7.80 15.39
N ASP A 350 42.71 6.63 14.78
CA ASP A 350 41.45 6.07 14.33
C ASP A 350 41.06 4.94 15.30
N LEU A 351 39.87 5.09 15.88
CA LEU A 351 39.33 4.19 16.88
C LEU A 351 38.20 3.30 16.35
N SER A 352 37.88 3.37 15.07
CA SER A 352 36.65 2.78 14.51
C SER A 352 36.53 1.28 14.78
N TYR A 353 37.58 0.52 14.49
CA TYR A 353 37.62 -0.92 14.75
C TYR A 353 37.76 -1.27 16.23
N SER A 354 38.53 -0.48 16.99
CA SER A 354 38.63 -0.65 18.45
C SER A 354 37.28 -0.45 19.15
N ALA A 355 36.50 0.52 18.69
CA ALA A 355 35.17 0.84 19.18
C ALA A 355 34.16 -0.24 18.78
N ALA A 356 34.26 -0.78 17.56
CA ALA A 356 33.45 -1.92 17.10
C ALA A 356 33.66 -3.15 18.00
N TRP A 357 34.92 -3.53 18.21
CA TRP A 357 35.28 -4.68 19.03
C TRP A 357 34.82 -4.52 20.48
N GLU A 358 35.07 -3.36 21.08
CA GLU A 358 34.63 -3.10 22.46
C GLU A 358 33.10 -3.11 22.56
N LEU A 359 32.40 -2.50 21.60
CA LEU A 359 30.93 -2.51 21.56
C LEU A 359 30.40 -3.94 21.48
N GLY A 360 30.94 -4.78 20.61
CA GLY A 360 30.51 -6.17 20.47
C GLY A 360 30.62 -6.92 21.79
N ARG A 361 31.75 -6.75 22.50
CA ARG A 361 31.96 -7.33 23.83
C ARG A 361 30.92 -6.84 24.83
N LEU A 362 30.65 -5.55 24.86
CA LEU A 362 29.67 -4.94 25.78
C LEU A 362 28.24 -5.41 25.48
N LEU A 363 27.83 -5.49 24.22
CA LEU A 363 26.52 -6.00 23.81
C LEU A 363 26.33 -7.46 24.19
N ALA A 364 27.37 -8.28 23.99
CA ALA A 364 27.35 -9.67 24.38
C ALA A 364 27.26 -9.83 25.91
N LEU A 365 27.98 -9.00 26.69
CA LEU A 365 27.95 -8.98 28.16
C LEU A 365 26.61 -8.48 28.72
N GLN A 366 25.96 -7.54 28.02
CA GLN A 366 24.64 -7.05 28.37
C GLN A 366 23.57 -8.15 28.25
N SER A 367 23.71 -9.05 27.27
CA SER A 367 22.84 -10.20 27.08
C SER A 367 23.23 -11.36 28.01
N LYS A 368 22.61 -11.42 29.20
CA LYS A 368 22.86 -12.50 30.18
C LYS A 368 22.66 -13.89 29.60
N ASN A 369 21.61 -14.08 28.80
CA ASN A 369 21.29 -15.38 28.19
C ASN A 369 22.38 -15.80 27.19
N LEU A 370 22.83 -14.89 26.32
CA LEU A 370 23.92 -15.17 25.39
C LEU A 370 25.21 -15.45 26.15
N SER A 371 25.62 -14.57 27.06
CA SER A 371 26.88 -14.68 27.81
C SER A 371 27.03 -16.03 28.50
N VAL A 372 25.98 -16.51 29.18
CA VAL A 372 25.98 -17.81 29.87
C VAL A 372 26.02 -18.97 28.88
N SER A 373 25.18 -18.92 27.84
CA SER A 373 25.13 -19.98 26.81
C SER A 373 26.45 -20.09 26.03
N LEU A 374 27.03 -18.96 25.63
CA LEU A 374 28.31 -18.89 24.93
C LEU A 374 29.45 -19.40 25.80
N TYR A 375 29.50 -18.99 27.08
CA TYR A 375 30.49 -19.50 28.03
C TYR A 375 30.38 -21.03 28.21
N ASN A 376 29.17 -21.55 28.40
CA ASN A 376 28.92 -22.98 28.56
C ASN A 376 29.30 -23.77 27.30
N TRP A 377 28.95 -23.26 26.12
CA TRP A 377 29.32 -23.87 24.85
C TRP A 377 30.85 -23.91 24.66
N LYS A 378 31.55 -22.79 24.87
CA LYS A 378 33.03 -22.75 24.80
C LYS A 378 33.67 -23.73 25.79
N ARG A 379 33.12 -23.85 27.00
CA ARG A 379 33.60 -24.79 28.02
C ARG A 379 33.38 -26.25 27.59
N ALA A 380 32.20 -26.59 27.08
CA ALA A 380 31.87 -27.93 26.59
C ALA A 380 32.78 -28.34 25.42
N HIS A 381 32.99 -27.43 24.47
CA HIS A 381 33.86 -27.64 23.31
C HIS A 381 35.34 -27.84 23.71
N ARG A 382 35.81 -27.11 24.74
CA ARG A 382 37.16 -27.32 25.31
C ARG A 382 37.30 -28.70 25.96
N GLN A 383 36.29 -29.13 26.74
CA GLN A 383 36.30 -30.43 27.40
C GLN A 383 36.31 -31.58 26.38
N SER A 384 35.54 -31.48 25.30
CA SER A 384 35.56 -32.51 24.25
C SER A 384 36.92 -32.64 23.57
N LEU A 385 37.63 -31.53 23.32
CA LEU A 385 38.96 -31.58 22.69
C LEU A 385 40.01 -32.20 23.63
N GLN A 386 39.98 -31.87 24.92
CA GLN A 386 40.89 -32.50 25.91
C GLN A 386 40.66 -34.01 26.05
N ASN A 387 39.42 -34.48 25.94
CA ASN A 387 39.09 -35.91 25.98
C ASN A 387 39.58 -36.68 24.73
N VAL A 388 39.76 -36.00 23.59
CA VAL A 388 40.37 -36.61 22.40
C VAL A 388 41.88 -36.77 22.58
N GLU A 389 42.55 -35.82 23.25
CA GLU A 389 43.99 -35.87 23.51
C GLU A 389 44.36 -36.76 24.71
N THR A 390 43.49 -36.90 25.70
CA THR A 390 43.72 -37.74 26.88
C THR A 390 42.70 -38.88 26.90
N HIS A 391 43.17 -40.12 26.74
CA HIS A 391 42.37 -41.36 26.74
C HIS A 391 41.72 -41.71 28.11
N LEU A 392 41.15 -40.73 28.81
CA LEU A 392 40.49 -40.90 30.10
C LEU A 392 38.97 -41.06 29.89
N PRO A 393 38.36 -42.13 30.40
CA PRO A 393 36.93 -42.40 30.19
C PRO A 393 36.07 -41.52 31.10
N VAL A 394 35.54 -40.41 30.58
CA VAL A 394 34.49 -39.62 31.22
C VAL A 394 33.18 -39.84 30.46
N TYR A 395 32.14 -40.31 31.15
CA TYR A 395 30.88 -40.83 30.59
C TYR A 395 29.87 -39.79 30.10
N ASN A 396 30.25 -38.51 29.95
CA ASN A 396 29.34 -37.45 29.49
C ASN A 396 29.78 -36.95 28.11
N GLN A 397 29.08 -37.37 27.05
CA GLN A 397 29.16 -36.72 25.75
C GLN A 397 28.51 -35.34 25.87
N SER A 398 29.32 -34.32 26.11
CA SER A 398 28.88 -32.93 26.06
C SER A 398 28.49 -32.58 24.62
N ASN A 399 27.26 -32.10 24.40
CA ASN A 399 26.83 -31.63 23.08
C ASN A 399 27.71 -30.44 22.65
N THR A 400 28.44 -30.61 21.55
CA THR A 400 29.36 -29.61 20.99
C THR A 400 28.76 -28.81 19.85
N GLU A 401 27.53 -29.12 19.43
CA GLU A 401 26.83 -28.38 18.39
C GLU A 401 26.58 -26.94 18.83
N LEU A 402 26.73 -26.01 17.88
CA LEU A 402 26.47 -24.60 18.10
C LEU A 402 24.96 -24.40 18.35
N PRO A 403 24.54 -23.90 19.53
CA PRO A 403 23.14 -23.64 19.79
C PRO A 403 22.56 -22.61 18.83
N GLU A 404 21.38 -22.86 18.30
CA GLU A 404 20.69 -21.98 17.34
C GLU A 404 20.51 -20.55 17.89
N SER A 405 20.22 -20.41 19.19
CA SER A 405 20.14 -19.10 19.85
C SER A 405 21.42 -18.27 19.81
N ILE A 406 22.60 -18.91 19.78
CA ILE A 406 23.88 -18.21 19.63
C ILE A 406 24.05 -17.81 18.17
N TYR A 407 23.79 -18.73 17.24
CA TYR A 407 23.86 -18.46 15.80
C TYR A 407 22.97 -17.26 15.40
N ASN A 408 21.67 -17.31 15.73
CA ASN A 408 20.71 -16.25 15.41
C ASN A 408 21.12 -14.89 16.01
N TRP A 409 21.71 -14.88 17.20
CA TRP A 409 22.18 -13.65 17.83
C TRP A 409 23.37 -13.03 17.09
N PHE A 410 24.35 -13.84 16.67
CA PHE A 410 25.48 -13.36 15.86
C PHE A 410 25.03 -12.94 14.46
N GLU A 411 24.06 -13.64 13.86
CA GLU A 411 23.44 -13.26 12.60
C GLU A 411 22.74 -11.89 12.72
N ASP A 412 21.90 -11.71 13.74
CA ASP A 412 21.24 -10.43 14.04
C ASP A 412 22.24 -9.30 14.23
N LEU A 413 23.33 -9.55 14.98
CA LEU A 413 24.39 -8.57 15.21
C LEU A 413 25.15 -8.22 13.92
N SER A 414 25.38 -9.19 13.02
CA SER A 414 26.02 -8.95 11.72
C SER A 414 25.18 -8.03 10.82
N LEU A 415 23.86 -8.00 11.04
CA LEU A 415 22.92 -7.07 10.39
C LEU A 415 22.70 -5.79 11.20
N LEU A 416 23.58 -5.49 12.16
CA LEU A 416 23.56 -4.32 13.05
C LEU A 416 22.35 -4.26 14.00
N LYS A 417 21.64 -5.36 14.25
CA LYS A 417 20.50 -5.33 15.19
C LYS A 417 21.03 -5.18 16.62
N GLY A 418 20.41 -4.28 17.37
CA GLY A 418 20.84 -3.94 18.74
C GLY A 418 22.06 -3.01 18.82
N VAL A 419 22.68 -2.62 17.70
CA VAL A 419 23.75 -1.61 17.69
C VAL A 419 23.14 -0.23 18.04
N PRO A 420 23.68 0.49 19.03
CA PRO A 420 23.14 1.79 19.41
C PRO A 420 23.24 2.81 18.27
N PHE A 421 22.21 3.66 18.12
CA PHE A 421 22.10 4.59 17.00
C PHE A 421 23.32 5.52 16.85
N ASN A 422 23.92 5.98 17.95
CA ASN A 422 25.09 6.87 17.92
C ASN A 422 26.37 6.20 17.37
N TYR A 423 26.43 4.86 17.28
CA TYR A 423 27.50 4.16 16.55
C TYR A 423 27.22 4.08 15.04
N LEU A 424 25.95 4.22 14.62
CA LEU A 424 25.56 4.25 13.22
C LEU A 424 25.62 5.68 12.65
N VAL A 425 25.13 6.65 13.42
CA VAL A 425 25.07 8.06 13.05
C VAL A 425 25.67 8.87 14.23
N PRO A 426 27.00 9.04 14.27
CA PRO A 426 27.68 9.70 15.39
C PRO A 426 27.42 11.21 15.49
N ASP A 427 27.01 11.84 14.39
CA ASP A 427 26.67 13.27 14.34
C ASP A 427 25.33 13.48 13.62
N GLU A 428 24.46 14.32 14.17
CA GLU A 428 23.13 14.58 13.62
C GLU A 428 23.19 15.20 12.21
N LEU A 429 24.24 15.96 11.90
CA LEU A 429 24.41 16.58 10.57
C LEU A 429 24.62 15.55 9.45
N MET A 430 24.97 14.31 9.79
CA MET A 430 25.09 13.22 8.82
C MET A 430 23.72 12.75 8.31
N LEU A 431 22.66 12.87 9.11
CA LEU A 431 21.28 12.47 8.77
C LEU A 431 20.25 13.54 9.23
N PRO A 432 20.17 14.68 8.52
CA PRO A 432 19.19 15.73 8.80
C PRO A 432 17.73 15.26 8.63
N VAL A 433 16.76 16.05 9.12
CA VAL A 433 15.32 15.80 8.88
C VAL A 433 15.01 15.90 7.39
N GLU A 434 14.09 15.06 6.90
CA GLU A 434 13.76 14.89 5.48
C GLU A 434 15.00 14.61 4.62
N SER A 435 15.75 13.56 4.95
CA SER A 435 16.95 13.18 4.21
C SER A 435 17.09 11.67 3.99
N ILE A 436 17.80 11.31 2.91
CA ILE A 436 18.19 9.94 2.60
C ILE A 436 19.70 9.87 2.37
N ARG A 437 20.35 8.84 2.93
CA ARG A 437 21.80 8.64 2.88
C ARG A 437 22.13 7.21 2.53
N PHE A 438 22.91 7.00 1.48
CA PHE A 438 23.36 5.69 1.04
C PHE A 438 24.73 5.34 1.65
N PHE A 439 25.00 4.05 1.82
CA PHE A 439 26.26 3.58 2.39
C PHE A 439 26.63 2.18 1.91
N TYR A 440 27.91 1.84 2.07
CA TYR A 440 28.41 0.47 2.12
C TYR A 440 28.55 0.06 3.58
N LEU A 441 28.32 -1.20 3.87
CA LEU A 441 28.62 -1.78 5.18
C LEU A 441 30.11 -2.12 5.23
N ASP A 442 30.83 -1.58 6.22
CA ASP A 442 32.23 -1.92 6.45
C ASP A 442 32.33 -3.35 7.02
N SER A 443 32.69 -4.29 6.16
CA SER A 443 32.87 -5.70 6.53
C SER A 443 33.87 -5.90 7.66
N LEU A 444 34.96 -5.13 7.70
CA LEU A 444 35.96 -5.26 8.75
C LEU A 444 35.45 -4.71 10.09
N TRP A 445 34.63 -3.64 10.05
CA TRP A 445 33.96 -3.14 11.24
C TRP A 445 33.02 -4.20 11.83
N ILE A 446 32.24 -4.88 10.97
CA ILE A 446 31.37 -6.00 11.38
C ILE A 446 32.19 -7.16 11.93
N GLU A 447 33.26 -7.56 11.27
CA GLU A 447 34.13 -8.64 11.75
C GLU A 447 34.76 -8.32 13.12
N CYS A 448 35.20 -7.07 13.34
CA CYS A 448 35.69 -6.62 14.63
C CYS A 448 34.59 -6.64 15.72
N LEU A 449 33.37 -6.20 15.38
CA LEU A 449 32.20 -6.27 16.26
C LEU A 449 31.89 -7.71 16.68
N LEU A 450 31.84 -8.62 15.71
CA LEU A 450 31.56 -10.04 15.95
C LEU A 450 32.68 -10.70 16.77
N ASP A 451 33.96 -10.44 16.46
CA ASP A 451 35.07 -10.97 17.27
C ASP A 451 35.05 -10.43 18.71
N GLY A 452 34.70 -9.16 18.87
CA GLY A 452 34.49 -8.53 20.18
C GLY A 452 33.42 -9.22 21.00
N ALA A 453 32.26 -9.50 20.40
CA ALA A 453 31.19 -10.26 21.04
C ALA A 453 31.61 -11.69 21.39
N PHE A 454 32.39 -12.33 20.52
CA PHE A 454 32.91 -13.67 20.74
C PHE A 454 34.09 -13.71 21.73
N SER A 455 34.68 -12.58 22.09
CA SER A 455 35.80 -12.51 23.03
C SER A 455 35.43 -12.91 24.47
N ILE A 456 34.14 -13.03 24.80
CA ILE A 456 33.71 -13.51 26.11
C ILE A 456 34.28 -14.91 26.37
N GLY A 457 34.98 -15.06 27.50
CA GLY A 457 35.66 -16.30 27.88
C GLY A 457 37.07 -16.47 27.30
N ARG A 458 37.57 -15.51 26.52
CA ARG A 458 38.95 -15.47 25.98
C ARG A 458 39.90 -14.81 26.98
N VAL A 459 40.33 -15.55 28.01
CA VAL A 459 41.14 -15.00 29.12
C VAL A 459 42.62 -15.35 28.97
N THR A 460 42.94 -16.55 28.48
CA THR A 460 44.31 -17.05 28.38
C THR A 460 44.81 -17.08 26.94
N THR A 461 46.12 -17.21 26.75
CA THR A 461 46.73 -17.43 25.43
C THR A 461 46.24 -18.72 24.78
N SER A 462 45.91 -19.74 25.58
CA SER A 462 45.30 -20.98 25.11
C SER A 462 43.89 -20.76 24.57
N ASP A 463 43.09 -19.89 25.22
CA ASP A 463 41.73 -19.58 24.76
C ASP A 463 41.76 -18.81 23.44
N HIS A 464 42.70 -17.87 23.30
CA HIS A 464 42.92 -17.12 22.08
C HIS A 464 43.32 -18.02 20.90
N LYS A 465 44.27 -18.95 21.12
CA LYS A 465 44.67 -19.93 20.11
C LYS A 465 43.50 -20.87 19.74
N HIS A 466 42.70 -21.28 20.73
CA HIS A 466 41.56 -22.14 20.50
C HIS A 466 40.47 -21.46 19.65
N ASP A 467 40.12 -20.21 19.96
CA ASP A 467 39.19 -19.42 19.14
C ASP A 467 39.70 -19.25 17.70
N GLN A 468 41.03 -19.10 17.51
CA GLN A 468 41.67 -18.99 16.19
C GLN A 468 41.58 -20.29 15.36
N GLU A 469 41.65 -21.45 16.02
CA GLU A 469 41.60 -22.77 15.37
C GLU A 469 40.16 -23.32 15.22
N ASN A 470 39.17 -22.66 15.83
CA ASN A 470 37.78 -23.12 15.85
C ASN A 470 37.06 -22.87 14.51
N LYS A 471 36.87 -23.95 13.74
CA LYS A 471 36.14 -23.92 12.46
C LYS A 471 34.64 -23.66 12.57
N THR A 472 34.06 -23.75 13.77
CA THR A 472 32.63 -23.54 14.07
C THR A 472 32.37 -22.20 14.76
N ASN A 473 33.27 -21.22 14.57
CA ASN A 473 33.14 -19.90 15.16
C ASN A 473 31.87 -19.19 14.61
N PRO A 474 30.91 -18.78 15.47
CA PRO A 474 29.73 -18.01 15.04
C PRO A 474 30.05 -16.56 14.64
N ALA A 475 31.22 -16.02 15.00
CA ALA A 475 31.67 -14.68 14.65
C ALA A 475 32.25 -14.61 13.23
N VAL A 476 31.47 -15.02 12.24
CA VAL A 476 31.83 -14.98 10.82
C VAL A 476 30.88 -14.02 10.11
N ASN A 477 31.45 -13.10 9.32
CA ASN A 477 30.65 -12.25 8.45
C ASN A 477 30.23 -13.05 7.20
N ASN A 478 28.95 -13.40 7.11
CA ASN A 478 28.39 -14.14 5.99
C ASN A 478 28.07 -13.27 4.77
N TYR A 479 28.17 -11.94 4.90
CA TYR A 479 27.77 -10.97 3.88
C TYR A 479 28.94 -10.02 3.55
N PRO A 480 29.83 -10.41 2.63
CA PRO A 480 31.04 -9.64 2.36
C PRO A 480 30.77 -8.30 1.65
N ILE A 481 29.64 -8.18 0.94
CA ILE A 481 29.20 -6.96 0.28
C ILE A 481 27.76 -6.70 0.68
N VAL A 482 27.54 -5.64 1.45
CA VAL A 482 26.23 -5.13 1.83
C VAL A 482 26.19 -3.64 1.56
N THR A 483 25.14 -3.19 0.90
CA THR A 483 24.84 -1.76 0.74
C THR A 483 23.47 -1.46 1.29
N GLY A 484 23.20 -0.20 1.58
CA GLY A 484 21.96 0.19 2.21
C GLY A 484 21.72 1.68 2.18
N PHE A 485 20.65 2.07 2.85
CA PHE A 485 20.35 3.47 3.09
C PHE A 485 19.73 3.68 4.46
N LEU A 486 19.92 4.91 4.97
CA LEU A 486 19.18 5.47 6.08
C LEU A 486 18.23 6.54 5.53
N LEU A 487 16.97 6.47 5.94
CA LEU A 487 15.94 7.45 5.61
C LEU A 487 15.45 8.09 6.91
N ARG A 488 15.57 9.41 7.04
CA ARG A 488 14.95 10.20 8.11
C ARG A 488 13.86 11.07 7.50
N SER A 489 12.61 10.65 7.58
CA SER A 489 11.48 11.36 6.97
C SER A 489 10.16 11.01 7.67
N ASP A 490 9.21 11.94 7.64
CA ASP A 490 7.83 11.71 8.08
C ASP A 490 7.15 10.59 7.28
N VAL A 491 7.62 10.26 6.07
CA VAL A 491 7.15 9.10 5.28
C VAL A 491 7.19 7.79 6.08
N VAL A 492 8.23 7.61 6.89
CA VAL A 492 8.42 6.39 7.70
C VAL A 492 7.31 6.25 8.76
N SER A 493 6.80 7.38 9.26
CA SER A 493 5.72 7.41 10.24
C SER A 493 4.34 7.41 9.61
N GLY A 494 4.16 8.13 8.50
CA GLY A 494 2.89 8.26 7.78
C GLY A 494 2.51 7.00 7.01
N TRP A 495 3.49 6.23 6.52
CA TRP A 495 3.26 5.00 5.76
C TRP A 495 4.02 3.80 6.35
N PRO A 496 3.60 3.26 7.52
CA PRO A 496 4.28 2.11 8.14
C PRO A 496 4.33 0.85 7.28
N GLY A 497 3.42 0.73 6.31
CA GLY A 497 3.36 -0.38 5.36
C GLY A 497 4.16 -0.16 4.06
N LEU A 498 4.97 0.89 3.96
CA LEU A 498 5.79 1.13 2.78
C LEU A 498 6.70 -0.07 2.48
N LEU A 499 6.99 -0.27 1.21
CA LEU A 499 7.84 -1.34 0.69
C LEU A 499 9.05 -0.74 -0.02
N VAL A 500 10.14 -1.50 -0.01
CA VAL A 500 11.44 -1.06 -0.51
C VAL A 500 12.08 -2.17 -1.33
N ASP A 501 12.38 -1.86 -2.58
CA ASP A 501 12.94 -2.78 -3.55
C ASP A 501 14.27 -2.26 -4.10
N GLY A 502 15.33 -3.06 -3.98
CA GLY A 502 16.66 -2.76 -4.51
C GLY A 502 17.00 -3.59 -5.74
N TYR A 503 17.69 -3.00 -6.71
CA TYR A 503 18.11 -3.65 -7.96
C TYR A 503 19.58 -3.38 -8.29
N ASN A 504 20.18 -4.33 -9.02
CA ASN A 504 21.54 -4.26 -9.56
C ASN A 504 21.56 -3.65 -10.98
N GLU A 505 22.72 -3.59 -11.63
CA GLU A 505 22.94 -2.97 -12.95
C GLU A 505 22.02 -3.49 -14.07
N ASP A 506 21.61 -4.76 -14.04
CA ASP A 506 20.80 -5.37 -15.11
C ASP A 506 19.30 -4.99 -15.03
N ASP A 507 18.89 -4.23 -14.00
CA ASP A 507 17.53 -3.70 -13.75
C ASP A 507 16.39 -4.74 -13.65
N THR A 508 16.73 -6.01 -13.89
CA THR A 508 15.84 -7.16 -14.05
C THR A 508 15.82 -8.07 -12.83
N LYS A 509 16.85 -8.03 -11.97
CA LYS A 509 16.93 -8.87 -10.78
C LYS A 509 16.88 -8.05 -9.48
N LYS A 510 15.84 -8.30 -8.69
CA LYS A 510 15.69 -7.77 -7.34
C LYS A 510 16.77 -8.35 -6.42
N ILE A 511 17.45 -7.49 -5.67
CA ILE A 511 18.44 -7.86 -4.66
C ILE A 511 17.72 -8.28 -3.38
N GLU A 512 18.28 -9.27 -2.68
CA GLU A 512 17.77 -9.75 -1.40
C GLU A 512 17.88 -8.64 -0.32
N LEU A 513 16.75 -8.28 0.28
CA LEU A 513 16.67 -7.35 1.41
C LEU A 513 16.97 -8.12 2.71
N LEU A 514 18.10 -7.83 3.33
CA LEU A 514 18.58 -8.50 4.55
C LEU A 514 17.94 -7.93 5.82
N ARG A 515 17.73 -6.61 5.86
CA ARG A 515 17.11 -5.91 7.00
C ARG A 515 16.31 -4.73 6.51
N MET A 516 15.10 -4.58 7.03
CA MET A 516 14.32 -3.34 6.96
C MET A 516 13.71 -3.13 8.33
N GLU A 517 14.08 -2.04 8.99
CA GLU A 517 13.67 -1.78 10.37
C GLU A 517 13.53 -0.29 10.65
N ARG A 518 12.49 0.06 11.41
CA ARG A 518 12.26 1.41 11.88
C ARG A 518 13.00 1.61 13.21
N LEU A 519 14.11 2.36 13.16
CA LEU A 519 14.97 2.65 14.32
C LEU A 519 14.35 3.69 15.26
N SER A 520 13.54 4.60 14.72
CA SER A 520 12.74 5.57 15.49
C SER A 520 11.49 5.95 14.69
N ALA A 521 10.63 6.82 15.22
CA ALA A 521 9.40 7.22 14.53
C ALA A 521 9.65 7.65 13.07
N ASN A 522 10.73 8.37 12.78
CA ASN A 522 10.96 8.89 11.43
C ASN A 522 12.20 8.29 10.76
N VAL A 523 12.87 7.30 11.39
CA VAL A 523 14.13 6.75 10.88
C VAL A 523 13.98 5.29 10.48
N LEU A 524 14.27 5.00 9.22
CA LEU A 524 14.27 3.66 8.62
C LEU A 524 15.69 3.29 8.20
N ILE A 525 16.11 2.06 8.49
CA ILE A 525 17.34 1.44 7.95
C ILE A 525 16.96 0.28 7.03
N CYS A 526 17.62 0.22 5.87
CA CYS A 526 17.52 -0.90 4.94
C CYS A 526 18.92 -1.42 4.56
N LEU A 527 19.11 -2.73 4.57
CA LEU A 527 20.34 -3.44 4.17
C LEU A 527 20.04 -4.45 3.06
N PHE A 528 20.86 -4.45 2.02
CA PHE A 528 20.73 -5.33 0.85
C PHE A 528 21.99 -6.18 0.65
N LYS A 529 21.80 -7.43 0.23
CA LYS A 529 22.89 -8.37 -0.06
C LYS A 529 23.49 -8.09 -1.44
N GLY A 530 24.48 -7.20 -1.48
CA GLY A 530 25.17 -6.77 -2.70
C GLY A 530 25.12 -5.25 -2.86
N GLU A 531 25.48 -4.78 -4.05
CA GLU A 531 25.51 -3.36 -4.38
C GLU A 531 24.20 -2.91 -5.04
N ILE A 532 23.52 -1.93 -4.42
CA ILE A 532 22.33 -1.29 -4.98
C ILE A 532 22.72 -0.22 -6.01
N LYS A 533 22.12 -0.27 -7.19
CA LYS A 533 22.22 0.78 -8.22
C LYS A 533 20.91 1.52 -8.42
N ARG A 534 19.78 0.85 -8.15
CA ARG A 534 18.45 1.44 -8.18
C ARG A 534 17.70 1.05 -6.90
N LEU A 535 17.04 2.04 -6.31
CA LEU A 535 16.19 1.88 -5.14
C LEU A 535 14.78 2.39 -5.49
N ASP A 536 13.79 1.53 -5.32
CA ASP A 536 12.39 1.85 -5.50
C ASP A 536 11.69 1.81 -4.13
N ILE A 537 11.11 2.94 -3.70
CA ILE A 537 10.30 3.04 -2.48
C ILE A 537 8.85 3.26 -2.93
N HIS A 538 7.93 2.41 -2.49
CA HIS A 538 6.54 2.47 -2.90
C HIS A 538 5.60 2.10 -1.75
N GLN A 539 4.35 2.54 -1.82
CA GLN A 539 3.36 2.12 -0.83
C GLN A 539 3.07 0.62 -1.01
N LYS A 540 2.48 -0.01 0.00
CA LYS A 540 1.87 -1.34 -0.21
C LYS A 540 0.75 -1.16 -1.24
N PRO A 541 0.57 -2.07 -2.20
CA PRO A 541 -0.63 -2.09 -3.02
C PRO A 541 -1.87 -2.23 -2.14
N GLU A 542 -2.46 -1.10 -1.78
CA GLU A 542 -3.84 -1.03 -1.34
C GLU A 542 -4.72 -1.08 -2.58
N THR A 543 -5.98 -1.47 -2.39
CA THR A 543 -6.99 -1.66 -3.44
C THR A 543 -6.82 -0.69 -4.62
N LEU A 544 -6.82 -1.22 -5.85
CA LEU A 544 -6.75 -0.40 -7.07
C LEU A 544 -7.71 0.80 -6.97
N HIS A 545 -7.19 1.99 -7.23
CA HIS A 545 -7.97 3.22 -7.24
C HIS A 545 -7.99 3.87 -8.61
N PHE A 546 -8.96 4.77 -8.82
CA PHE A 546 -9.18 5.43 -10.10
C PHE A 546 -8.81 6.90 -9.98
N GLY A 547 -8.08 7.43 -10.96
CA GLY A 547 -7.58 8.79 -10.88
C GLY A 547 -6.94 9.26 -12.18
N LEU A 548 -6.35 10.44 -12.08
CA LEU A 548 -5.63 11.12 -13.15
C LEU A 548 -4.20 11.44 -12.69
N ASP A 549 -3.30 11.59 -13.64
CA ASP A 549 -1.98 12.15 -13.38
C ASP A 549 -2.09 13.68 -13.20
N SER A 550 -1.30 14.24 -12.28
CA SER A 550 -1.14 15.70 -12.12
C SER A 550 0.17 16.18 -12.76
N ASP A 551 0.12 17.35 -13.40
CA ASP A 551 1.30 18.14 -13.76
C ASP A 551 1.34 19.40 -12.88
N ASP A 552 2.30 19.44 -11.97
CA ASP A 552 2.45 20.51 -10.98
C ASP A 552 2.88 21.85 -11.58
N GLU A 553 3.67 21.83 -12.64
CA GLU A 553 4.16 23.06 -13.27
C GLU A 553 3.00 23.80 -13.95
N ASN A 554 2.15 23.06 -14.64
CA ASN A 554 1.03 23.60 -15.40
C ASN A 554 -0.29 23.60 -14.63
N LYS A 555 -0.35 22.96 -13.45
CA LYS A 555 -1.56 22.72 -12.66
C LYS A 555 -2.70 22.10 -13.47
N THR A 556 -2.34 21.20 -14.38
CA THR A 556 -3.28 20.49 -15.26
C THR A 556 -3.30 19.01 -14.91
N PHE A 557 -4.44 18.37 -15.18
CA PHE A 557 -4.54 16.91 -15.13
C PHE A 557 -4.33 16.34 -16.53
N TYR A 558 -3.73 15.15 -16.58
CA TYR A 558 -3.59 14.35 -17.79
C TYR A 558 -3.80 12.88 -17.44
N LYS A 559 -3.83 12.02 -18.46
CA LYS A 559 -3.88 10.57 -18.25
C LYS A 559 -2.93 9.84 -19.18
N LYS A 560 -1.99 9.08 -18.61
CA LYS A 560 -1.22 8.09 -19.37
C LYS A 560 -2.09 6.90 -19.73
N LEU A 561 -1.99 6.48 -20.98
CA LEU A 561 -2.82 5.40 -21.51
C LEU A 561 -2.13 4.05 -21.37
N LYS A 562 -2.92 2.99 -21.32
CA LYS A 562 -2.47 1.60 -21.24
C LYS A 562 -2.90 0.82 -22.49
N ASN A 563 -2.38 -0.39 -22.64
CA ASN A 563 -2.91 -1.38 -23.56
C ASN A 563 -3.94 -2.27 -22.85
N LEU A 564 -4.59 -3.18 -23.59
CA LEU A 564 -5.57 -4.12 -23.04
C LEU A 564 -4.98 -5.09 -22.00
N ASP A 565 -3.65 -5.25 -21.97
CA ASP A 565 -2.93 -6.04 -20.97
C ASP A 565 -2.54 -5.21 -19.72
N GLY A 566 -2.98 -3.95 -19.63
CA GLY A 566 -2.70 -3.04 -18.52
C GLY A 566 -1.30 -2.44 -18.49
N GLN A 567 -0.50 -2.61 -19.57
CA GLN A 567 0.83 -2.03 -19.69
C GLN A 567 0.74 -0.60 -20.25
N GLU A 568 1.46 0.34 -19.64
CA GLU A 568 1.51 1.72 -20.14
C GLU A 568 2.04 1.79 -21.58
N ILE A 569 1.37 2.58 -22.40
CA ILE A 569 1.79 2.91 -23.76
C ILE A 569 2.28 4.37 -23.80
N ASN A 570 3.18 4.69 -24.74
CA ASN A 570 3.71 6.05 -24.89
C ASN A 570 2.69 7.01 -25.56
N LYS A 571 1.48 7.06 -25.03
CA LYS A 571 0.38 7.95 -25.43
C LYS A 571 -0.28 8.51 -24.17
N LYS A 572 -0.80 9.72 -24.27
CA LYS A 572 -1.48 10.39 -23.16
C LYS A 572 -2.61 11.29 -23.64
N VAL A 573 -3.63 11.43 -22.80
CA VAL A 573 -4.68 12.43 -22.97
C VAL A 573 -4.32 13.64 -22.11
N ASP A 574 -3.86 14.71 -22.76
CA ASP A 574 -3.67 16.01 -22.12
C ASP A 574 -5.00 16.79 -22.06
N ASN A 575 -5.08 17.79 -21.17
CA ASN A 575 -6.22 18.69 -21.01
C ASN A 575 -7.55 17.96 -20.81
N ILE A 576 -7.66 17.22 -19.70
CA ILE A 576 -8.86 16.44 -19.35
C ILE A 576 -10.12 17.31 -19.49
N PRO A 577 -11.15 16.85 -20.25
CA PRO A 577 -12.35 17.62 -20.47
C PRO A 577 -13.16 17.73 -19.18
N CYS A 578 -13.49 18.96 -18.80
CA CYS A 578 -14.30 19.27 -17.63
C CYS A 578 -15.65 19.84 -18.06
N LYS A 579 -16.73 19.29 -17.48
CA LYS A 579 -18.09 19.86 -17.58
C LYS A 579 -18.17 21.20 -16.86
N ASP A 580 -17.53 21.29 -15.70
CA ASP A 580 -17.37 22.52 -14.92
C ASP A 580 -15.97 22.54 -14.30
N SER A 581 -15.08 23.39 -14.82
CA SER A 581 -13.69 23.45 -14.37
C SER A 581 -13.54 24.04 -12.97
N GLU A 582 -14.44 24.94 -12.55
CA GLU A 582 -14.40 25.52 -11.19
C GLU A 582 -14.76 24.45 -10.16
N LYS A 583 -15.75 23.61 -10.48
CA LYS A 583 -16.20 22.50 -9.64
C LYS A 583 -15.41 21.21 -9.84
N ARG A 584 -14.47 21.17 -10.79
CA ARG A 584 -13.63 20.00 -11.11
C ARG A 584 -14.44 18.74 -11.45
N VAL A 585 -15.51 18.94 -12.21
CA VAL A 585 -16.38 17.87 -12.71
C VAL A 585 -15.88 17.45 -14.07
N ILE A 586 -15.43 16.20 -14.20
CA ILE A 586 -14.94 15.62 -15.45
C ILE A 586 -16.13 15.28 -16.34
N ASP A 587 -16.01 15.62 -17.63
CA ASP A 587 -16.91 15.13 -18.67
C ASP A 587 -16.44 13.74 -19.10
N ILE A 588 -17.03 12.71 -18.50
CA ILE A 588 -16.60 11.31 -18.66
C ILE A 588 -16.82 10.83 -20.09
N ASN A 589 -17.94 11.20 -20.71
CA ASN A 589 -18.20 10.86 -22.11
C ASN A 589 -17.18 11.49 -23.06
N SER A 590 -16.88 12.79 -22.92
CA SER A 590 -15.85 13.45 -23.73
C SER A 590 -14.45 12.88 -23.47
N LEU A 591 -14.11 12.57 -22.22
CA LEU A 591 -12.84 11.93 -21.86
C LEU A 591 -12.72 10.56 -22.53
N THR A 592 -13.78 9.76 -22.44
CA THR A 592 -13.86 8.42 -23.04
C THR A 592 -13.65 8.48 -24.55
N ASN A 593 -14.27 9.44 -25.24
CA ASN A 593 -14.08 9.61 -26.68
C ASN A 593 -12.62 9.94 -27.03
N ARG A 594 -11.96 10.80 -26.26
CA ARG A 594 -10.53 11.12 -26.48
C ARG A 594 -9.61 9.93 -26.21
N ILE A 595 -9.91 9.13 -25.18
CA ILE A 595 -9.17 7.89 -24.91
C ILE A 595 -9.35 6.93 -26.08
N LYS A 596 -10.59 6.73 -26.54
CA LYS A 596 -10.93 5.87 -27.68
C LYS A 596 -10.26 6.27 -28.99
N GLU A 597 -10.01 7.56 -29.22
CA GLU A 597 -9.28 8.03 -30.40
C GLU A 597 -7.79 7.66 -30.35
N GLN A 598 -7.23 7.45 -29.15
CA GLN A 598 -5.82 7.17 -28.94
C GLN A 598 -5.50 5.68 -28.71
N VAL A 599 -6.42 4.93 -28.08
CA VAL A 599 -6.34 3.49 -27.84
C VAL A 599 -7.08 2.73 -28.94
N ASP A 600 -6.65 1.51 -29.24
CA ASP A 600 -7.02 0.70 -30.43
C ASP A 600 -8.50 0.78 -30.89
N ASN A 601 -8.70 0.87 -32.22
CA ASN A 601 -9.93 1.23 -32.96
C ASN A 601 -11.05 0.15 -32.93
N SER A 602 -11.16 -0.65 -31.86
CA SER A 602 -12.25 -1.60 -31.73
C SER A 602 -13.60 -0.87 -31.57
N SER A 603 -14.64 -1.39 -32.21
CA SER A 603 -15.96 -0.73 -32.28
C SER A 603 -16.69 -0.65 -30.94
N SER A 604 -16.21 -1.31 -29.87
CA SER A 604 -16.85 -1.37 -28.55
C SER A 604 -15.91 -0.93 -27.43
N PHE A 605 -15.83 0.38 -27.20
CA PHE A 605 -15.23 0.94 -25.98
C PHE A 605 -16.32 1.02 -24.90
N THR A 606 -16.11 0.37 -23.76
CA THR A 606 -17.12 0.19 -22.69
C THR A 606 -16.60 0.69 -21.34
N SER A 607 -17.41 0.61 -20.29
CA SER A 607 -16.98 0.94 -18.91
C SER A 607 -15.79 0.09 -18.44
N ALA A 608 -15.65 -1.14 -18.93
CA ALA A 608 -14.52 -2.00 -18.59
C ALA A 608 -13.17 -1.45 -19.10
N GLN A 609 -13.12 -1.01 -20.37
CA GLN A 609 -11.91 -0.38 -20.91
C GLN A 609 -11.64 0.96 -20.22
N LEU A 610 -12.67 1.76 -19.95
CA LEU A 610 -12.47 3.00 -19.20
C LEU A 610 -11.88 2.72 -17.83
N ALA A 611 -12.42 1.73 -17.10
CA ALA A 611 -11.91 1.34 -15.79
C ALA A 611 -10.43 0.96 -15.86
N LEU A 612 -10.04 0.11 -16.82
CA LEU A 612 -8.66 -0.30 -17.02
C LEU A 612 -7.71 0.89 -17.22
N GLU A 613 -8.11 1.84 -18.08
CA GLU A 613 -7.34 3.05 -18.34
C GLU A 613 -7.23 3.91 -17.09
N MET A 614 -8.34 4.11 -16.37
CA MET A 614 -8.46 5.01 -15.22
C MET A 614 -7.78 4.52 -13.95
N ILE A 615 -7.41 3.24 -13.86
CA ILE A 615 -6.65 2.71 -12.72
C ILE A 615 -5.33 3.47 -12.57
N GLU A 616 -5.06 3.87 -11.34
CA GLU A 616 -3.76 4.36 -10.90
C GLU A 616 -3.01 3.26 -10.16
N GLY A 617 -1.72 3.18 -10.46
CA GLY A 617 -0.80 2.29 -9.75
C GLY A 617 -0.51 2.82 -8.36
N VAL A 618 0.20 2.01 -7.58
CA VAL A 618 0.72 2.47 -6.30
C VAL A 618 1.81 3.49 -6.54
N GLU A 619 1.75 4.61 -5.82
CA GLU A 619 2.80 5.62 -5.89
C GLU A 619 4.17 4.99 -5.57
N LYS A 620 5.12 5.27 -6.46
CA LYS A 620 6.47 4.73 -6.42
C LYS A 620 7.46 5.82 -6.76
N VAL A 621 8.44 6.01 -5.88
CA VAL A 621 9.57 6.92 -6.12
C VAL A 621 10.83 6.11 -6.34
N ARG A 622 11.52 6.43 -7.42
CA ARG A 622 12.75 5.78 -7.85
C ARG A 622 13.96 6.66 -7.59
N PHE A 623 14.94 6.10 -6.92
CA PHE A 623 16.28 6.66 -6.75
C PHE A 623 17.25 5.86 -7.63
N ILE A 624 17.98 6.57 -8.48
CA ILE A 624 18.98 5.97 -9.39
C ILE A 624 20.34 6.45 -8.92
N GLY A 625 21.26 5.51 -8.70
CA GLY A 625 22.65 5.82 -8.40
C GLY A 625 23.32 6.46 -9.62
N SER A 626 23.94 7.62 -9.40
CA SER A 626 24.74 8.34 -10.39
C SER A 626 26.16 7.78 -10.52
#